data_AF-A0A973MMC4-F1
#
_entry.id   AF-A0A973MMC4-F1
#
_cell.length_a   1.000
_cell.length_b   1.000
_cell.length_c   1.000
_cell.angle_alpha   90.00
_cell.angle_beta   90.00
_cell.angle_gamma   90.00
#
_symmetry.space_group_name_H-M   'P 1'
#
loop_
_entity.id
_entity.type
_entity.pdbx_description
1 polymer ?
#
loop_
_entity_poly.entity_id
_entity_poly.type
_entity_poly.pdbx_seq_one_letter_code
_entity_poly.pdbx_strand_id
1 'polypeptide(L)'
;MTDGPQSGVPEAWLTALSLARRARSGEPAAREQVKEAVQRLCDDPELLSLVDLDRAVTQLTGLLDDLEEPEASQALLRQVVSGVTANGTDARSPLASLNRIAVALADRGQLPSAKKVLSVASRAPWRRAHIDYLDLAITFANLAEVELALNNVDAAATSTDRALQFIRMAPAGTQADGLPVAQLEIRLRLASLKATTARARNKPAEAQLDALAEIARSLVGLLGGEHPKSLSALVTLALAECESATGSGDRDRSERAVDVLLIAAQKAGASAGGSHPLTVTALTSLAAAEGLVALHSGDDRRLARAETLMATAQERSRAAIESGGSRQPAAPREAPASGPQPDTESEGSPQPTAPREAPASGPQPDTESEGSPQAAVPREAPVSRSQPDPAVAASTLTFSVLGPVGVWRDRLTVPLGSQRERLLLATLLLHAGHVVPADVLIRAGWGDDVPPWPRRLLAVYIARLRRRLGRDVLVTKPPGYMILLAPGSLDLHRAQELADTAMRSLPDRRTEEAREFLNQALALWRGDPLESLPGPFAEEERERLRERRLELLATRLELDLELGEHEKALAELTELTAEDPQRQRWRELLMLALHRSGRQDEALDQYEAARRILADALGDGTDAPSRDLERRKREDRP
;
A
#
# COMPACT_ATOMS: atom_id res chain seq x y z
N MET A 1 -37.54 28.55 -4.40
CA MET A 1 -37.55 28.97 -5.81
C MET A 1 -38.47 28.05 -6.57
N THR A 2 -39.60 28.56 -7.02
CA THR A 2 -40.62 27.85 -7.80
C THR A 2 -40.17 27.79 -9.27
N ASP A 3 -39.81 26.59 -9.76
CA ASP A 3 -39.50 26.31 -11.16
C ASP A 3 -40.77 26.56 -12.02
N GLY A 4 -40.64 27.38 -13.07
CA GLY A 4 -41.68 27.55 -14.11
C GLY A 4 -41.84 26.29 -14.98
N PRO A 5 -42.87 26.24 -15.85
CA PRO A 5 -43.18 25.05 -16.64
C PRO A 5 -42.00 24.72 -17.59
N GLN A 6 -41.44 23.52 -17.44
CA GLN A 6 -40.39 22.97 -18.29
C GLN A 6 -40.96 22.67 -19.68
N SER A 7 -41.02 23.67 -20.56
CA SER A 7 -41.51 23.49 -21.93
C SER A 7 -40.51 22.63 -22.72
N GLY A 8 -40.81 21.34 -22.91
CA GLY A 8 -40.01 20.42 -23.74
C GLY A 8 -39.82 19.02 -23.15
N VAL A 9 -40.05 18.83 -21.84
CA VAL A 9 -39.91 17.52 -21.19
C VAL A 9 -41.20 16.71 -21.36
N PRO A 10 -41.16 15.46 -21.88
CA PRO A 10 -42.34 14.61 -22.01
C PRO A 10 -43.06 14.38 -20.66
N GLU A 11 -44.38 14.28 -20.69
CA GLU A 11 -45.21 14.11 -19.49
C GLU A 11 -44.82 12.88 -18.65
N ALA A 12 -44.34 11.82 -19.29
CA ALA A 12 -43.82 10.63 -18.64
C ALA A 12 -42.65 10.92 -17.68
N TRP A 13 -41.74 11.82 -18.06
CA TRP A 13 -40.60 12.24 -17.22
C TRP A 13 -41.05 13.07 -16.02
N LEU A 14 -41.98 14.00 -16.22
CA LEU A 14 -42.55 14.81 -15.14
C LEU A 14 -43.30 13.93 -14.13
N THR A 15 -44.01 12.91 -14.63
CA THR A 15 -44.69 11.91 -13.81
C THR A 15 -43.70 11.13 -12.94
N ALA A 16 -42.63 10.58 -13.54
CA ALA A 16 -41.59 9.85 -12.80
C ALA A 16 -40.91 10.73 -11.72
N LEU A 17 -40.58 11.99 -12.05
CA LEU A 17 -40.00 12.95 -11.09
C LEU A 17 -40.96 13.27 -9.94
N SER A 18 -42.25 13.45 -10.22
CA SER A 18 -43.26 13.74 -9.19
C SER A 18 -43.43 12.56 -8.21
N LEU A 19 -43.47 11.32 -8.74
CA LEU A 19 -43.58 10.10 -7.96
C LEU A 19 -42.32 9.91 -7.09
N ALA A 20 -41.13 10.18 -7.62
CA ALA A 20 -39.87 10.04 -6.89
C ALA A 20 -39.77 11.04 -5.72
N ARG A 21 -40.24 12.28 -5.91
CA ARG A 21 -40.31 13.27 -4.82
C ARG A 21 -41.30 12.85 -3.73
N ARG A 22 -42.46 12.30 -4.10
CA ARG A 22 -43.47 11.78 -3.16
C ARG A 22 -42.99 10.57 -2.38
N ALA A 23 -42.32 9.64 -3.06
CA ALA A 23 -41.67 8.50 -2.42
C ALA A 23 -40.63 8.97 -1.39
N ARG A 24 -39.83 10.00 -1.73
CA ARG A 24 -38.84 10.57 -0.81
C ARG A 24 -39.46 11.26 0.40
N SER A 25 -40.67 11.82 0.26
CA SER A 25 -41.44 12.36 1.40
C SER A 25 -42.11 11.30 2.27
N GLY A 26 -41.90 10.00 2.00
CA GLY A 26 -42.35 8.90 2.85
C GLY A 26 -43.64 8.21 2.40
N GLU A 27 -44.09 8.40 1.15
CA GLU A 27 -45.28 7.74 0.62
C GLU A 27 -44.96 6.34 0.05
N PRO A 28 -45.35 5.23 0.71
CA PRO A 28 -44.91 3.89 0.33
C PRO A 28 -45.48 3.42 -1.02
N ALA A 29 -46.71 3.83 -1.36
CA ALA A 29 -47.32 3.50 -2.66
C ALA A 29 -46.59 4.17 -3.83
N ALA A 30 -45.94 5.31 -3.60
CA ALA A 30 -45.18 6.01 -4.63
C ALA A 30 -43.87 5.29 -4.97
N ARG A 31 -43.26 4.56 -4.03
CA ARG A 31 -41.97 3.87 -4.26
C ARG A 31 -42.04 2.81 -5.37
N GLU A 32 -43.10 1.99 -5.37
CA GLU A 32 -43.32 1.00 -6.44
C GLU A 32 -43.77 1.64 -7.76
N GLN A 33 -44.58 2.71 -7.69
CA GLN A 33 -45.01 3.46 -8.88
C GLN A 33 -43.84 4.14 -9.61
N VAL A 34 -42.81 4.58 -8.87
CA VAL A 34 -41.58 5.13 -9.47
C VAL A 34 -40.86 4.08 -10.30
N LYS A 35 -40.71 2.85 -9.80
CA LYS A 35 -40.02 1.77 -10.52
C LYS A 35 -40.72 1.46 -11.83
N GLU A 36 -42.05 1.36 -11.81
CA GLU A 36 -42.85 1.12 -13.01
C GLU A 36 -42.74 2.30 -14.00
N ALA A 37 -42.75 3.54 -13.52
CA ALA A 37 -42.54 4.72 -14.36
C ALA A 37 -41.15 4.74 -15.00
N VAL A 38 -40.10 4.38 -14.26
CA VAL A 38 -38.73 4.28 -14.78
C VAL A 38 -38.61 3.17 -15.81
N GLN A 39 -39.26 2.02 -15.58
CA GLN A 39 -39.28 0.92 -16.54
C GLN A 39 -39.94 1.34 -17.86
N ARG A 40 -41.09 2.04 -17.82
CA ARG A 40 -41.73 2.58 -19.02
C ARG A 40 -40.84 3.56 -19.78
N LEU A 41 -40.08 4.40 -19.06
CA LEU A 41 -39.09 5.28 -19.70
C LEU A 41 -37.96 4.47 -20.36
N CYS A 42 -37.56 3.33 -19.79
CA CYS A 42 -36.53 2.46 -20.35
C CYS A 42 -37.00 1.68 -21.59
N ASP A 43 -38.29 1.35 -21.66
CA ASP A 43 -38.87 0.53 -22.72
C ASP A 43 -39.23 1.33 -23.98
N ASP A 44 -39.29 2.66 -23.88
CA ASP A 44 -39.63 3.56 -24.99
C ASP A 44 -38.41 4.40 -25.44
N PRO A 45 -37.76 4.05 -26.56
CA PRO A 45 -36.61 4.78 -27.09
C PRO A 45 -36.93 6.23 -27.51
N GLU A 46 -38.18 6.57 -27.82
CA GLU A 46 -38.57 7.93 -28.23
C GLU A 46 -38.61 8.87 -27.02
N LEU A 47 -39.05 8.39 -25.86
CA LEU A 47 -39.01 9.11 -24.59
C LEU A 47 -37.59 9.33 -24.05
N LEU A 48 -36.64 8.57 -24.57
CA LEU A 48 -35.20 8.71 -24.30
C LEU A 48 -34.48 9.53 -25.38
N SER A 49 -35.18 10.10 -26.36
CA SER A 49 -34.58 11.02 -27.32
C SER A 49 -34.24 12.36 -26.63
N LEU A 50 -32.96 12.53 -26.34
CA LEU A 50 -32.34 13.51 -25.42
C LEU A 50 -32.36 14.98 -25.89
N VAL A 51 -33.48 15.52 -26.36
CA VAL A 51 -33.60 16.98 -26.46
C VAL A 51 -34.05 17.49 -25.07
N ASP A 52 -33.19 18.27 -24.41
CA ASP A 52 -33.47 18.96 -23.13
C ASP A 52 -33.78 18.08 -21.89
N LEU A 53 -33.40 16.80 -21.92
CA LEU A 53 -33.66 15.84 -20.83
C LEU A 53 -32.55 15.75 -19.78
N ASP A 54 -31.43 16.46 -19.91
CA ASP A 54 -30.29 16.33 -18.99
C ASP A 54 -30.62 16.65 -17.52
N ARG A 55 -31.37 17.73 -17.28
CA ARG A 55 -31.81 18.12 -15.94
C ARG A 55 -32.81 17.11 -15.38
N ALA A 56 -33.70 16.57 -16.21
CA ALA A 56 -34.67 15.55 -15.81
C ALA A 56 -33.98 14.22 -15.46
N VAL A 57 -33.04 13.75 -16.30
CA VAL A 57 -32.21 12.56 -16.06
C VAL A 57 -31.41 12.72 -14.78
N THR A 58 -30.73 13.85 -14.59
CA THR A 58 -29.90 14.11 -13.40
C THR A 58 -30.74 14.18 -12.12
N GLN A 59 -31.90 14.85 -12.16
CA GLN A 59 -32.80 14.93 -11.01
C GLN A 59 -33.43 13.58 -10.67
N LEU A 60 -33.89 12.82 -11.66
CA LEU A 60 -34.54 11.54 -11.43
C LEU A 60 -33.55 10.51 -10.88
N THR A 61 -32.36 10.41 -11.48
CA THR A 61 -31.30 9.52 -10.97
C THR A 61 -30.85 9.88 -9.56
N GLY A 62 -30.72 11.18 -9.24
CA GLY A 62 -30.43 11.60 -7.85
C GLY A 62 -31.52 11.22 -6.85
N LEU A 63 -32.80 11.36 -7.23
CA LEU A 63 -33.91 10.95 -6.37
C LEU A 63 -34.01 9.42 -6.21
N LEU A 64 -33.65 8.64 -7.24
CA LEU A 64 -33.60 7.17 -7.14
C LEU A 64 -32.47 6.70 -6.22
N ASP A 65 -31.33 7.39 -6.25
CA ASP A 65 -30.22 7.09 -5.35
C ASP A 65 -30.59 7.44 -3.88
N ASP A 66 -31.25 8.58 -3.64
CA ASP A 66 -31.81 8.95 -2.32
C ASP A 66 -32.81 7.92 -1.78
N LEU A 67 -33.50 7.20 -2.68
CA LEU A 67 -34.48 6.17 -2.36
C LEU A 67 -33.86 4.77 -2.19
N GLU A 68 -32.53 4.64 -2.33
CA GLU A 68 -31.82 3.35 -2.33
C GLU A 68 -32.32 2.38 -3.42
N GLU A 69 -32.61 2.90 -4.62
CA GLU A 69 -33.07 2.12 -5.78
C GLU A 69 -31.99 2.08 -6.90
N PRO A 70 -30.85 1.40 -6.68
CA PRO A 70 -29.72 1.44 -7.61
C PRO A 70 -30.02 0.75 -8.95
N GLU A 71 -30.87 -0.28 -8.96
CA GLU A 71 -31.20 -1.02 -10.18
C GLU A 71 -31.97 -0.17 -11.20
N ALA A 72 -32.97 0.59 -10.72
CA ALA A 72 -33.76 1.50 -11.55
C ALA A 72 -32.90 2.65 -12.08
N SER A 73 -32.05 3.23 -11.23
CA SER A 73 -31.07 4.27 -11.60
C SER A 73 -30.12 3.76 -12.69
N GLN A 74 -29.57 2.55 -12.54
CA GLN A 74 -28.67 1.93 -13.50
C GLN A 74 -29.36 1.52 -14.81
N ALA A 75 -30.61 1.03 -14.77
CA ALA A 75 -31.37 0.67 -15.97
C ALA A 75 -31.61 1.90 -16.85
N LEU A 76 -32.06 3.00 -16.23
CA LEU A 76 -32.29 4.28 -16.92
C LEU A 76 -30.99 4.81 -17.57
N LEU A 77 -29.90 4.84 -16.81
CA LEU A 77 -28.60 5.31 -17.30
C LEU A 77 -28.05 4.44 -18.45
N ARG A 78 -28.23 3.11 -18.38
CA ARG A 78 -27.84 2.20 -19.48
C ARG A 78 -28.60 2.51 -20.77
N GLN A 79 -29.91 2.74 -20.69
CA GLN A 79 -30.70 3.04 -21.87
C GLN A 79 -30.38 4.42 -22.45
N VAL A 80 -30.17 5.43 -21.59
CA VAL A 80 -29.67 6.74 -22.00
C VAL A 80 -28.34 6.62 -22.76
N VAL A 81 -27.38 5.87 -22.23
CA VAL A 81 -26.07 5.65 -22.88
C VAL A 81 -26.23 4.89 -24.20
N SER A 82 -27.09 3.86 -24.24
CA SER A 82 -27.39 3.10 -25.46
C SER A 82 -27.89 4.03 -26.56
N GLY A 83 -28.89 4.87 -26.26
CA GLY A 83 -29.45 5.85 -27.19
C GLY A 83 -28.44 6.88 -27.69
N VAL A 84 -27.60 7.43 -26.80
CA VAL A 84 -26.51 8.36 -27.20
C VAL A 84 -25.56 7.69 -28.19
N THR A 85 -25.23 6.43 -27.97
CA THR A 85 -24.20 5.73 -28.77
C THR A 85 -24.73 5.16 -30.07
N ALA A 86 -26.01 4.82 -30.13
CA ALA A 86 -26.68 4.36 -31.35
C ALA A 86 -26.92 5.49 -32.35
N ASN A 87 -27.26 6.69 -31.87
CA ASN A 87 -27.58 7.84 -32.73
C ASN A 87 -26.34 8.59 -33.25
N GLY A 88 -25.13 8.27 -32.76
CA GLY A 88 -23.87 8.78 -33.29
C GLY A 88 -23.77 10.31 -33.33
N THR A 89 -23.09 10.82 -34.37
CA THR A 89 -22.79 12.25 -34.58
C THR A 89 -23.97 13.08 -35.08
N ASP A 90 -25.13 12.46 -35.34
CA ASP A 90 -26.41 13.14 -35.65
C ASP A 90 -27.17 13.56 -34.38
N ALA A 91 -26.48 13.51 -33.21
CA ALA A 91 -27.04 13.85 -31.91
C ALA A 91 -27.73 15.21 -31.94
N ARG A 92 -29.06 15.18 -31.83
CA ARG A 92 -29.93 16.37 -31.66
C ARG A 92 -29.70 17.08 -30.32
N SER A 93 -28.90 16.49 -29.43
CA SER A 93 -28.66 16.93 -28.06
C SER A 93 -27.57 18.00 -27.96
N PRO A 94 -27.74 19.04 -27.12
CA PRO A 94 -26.68 19.99 -26.82
C PRO A 94 -25.45 19.33 -26.17
N LEU A 95 -24.25 19.85 -26.45
CA LEU A 95 -22.99 19.41 -25.86
C LEU A 95 -23.01 19.47 -24.32
N ALA A 96 -23.51 20.56 -23.76
CA ALA A 96 -23.67 20.75 -22.31
C ALA A 96 -24.46 19.60 -21.66
N SER A 97 -25.50 19.10 -22.32
CA SER A 97 -26.33 17.99 -21.84
C SER A 97 -25.56 16.67 -21.79
N LEU A 98 -24.78 16.35 -22.83
CA LEU A 98 -23.92 15.16 -22.85
C LEU A 98 -22.83 15.24 -21.78
N ASN A 99 -22.27 16.43 -21.54
CA ASN A 99 -21.29 16.67 -20.48
C ASN A 99 -21.89 16.40 -19.09
N ARG A 100 -23.10 16.90 -18.80
CA ARG A 100 -23.77 16.66 -17.51
C ARG A 100 -24.09 15.18 -17.29
N ILE A 101 -24.57 14.48 -18.31
CA ILE A 101 -24.83 13.03 -18.24
C ILE A 101 -23.53 12.26 -17.97
N ALA A 102 -22.43 12.62 -18.63
CA ALA A 102 -21.14 11.97 -18.41
C ALA A 102 -20.61 12.18 -16.99
N VAL A 103 -20.76 13.38 -16.42
CA VAL A 103 -20.42 13.66 -15.01
C VAL A 103 -21.28 12.80 -14.08
N ALA A 104 -22.59 12.76 -14.28
CA ALA A 104 -23.50 11.95 -13.48
C ALA A 104 -23.16 10.44 -13.53
N LEU A 105 -22.68 9.94 -14.67
CA LEU A 105 -22.18 8.56 -14.82
C LEU A 105 -20.85 8.35 -14.07
N ALA A 106 -19.93 9.31 -14.18
CA ALA A 106 -18.62 9.24 -13.53
C ALA A 106 -18.74 9.28 -12.00
N ASP A 107 -19.60 10.14 -11.44
CA ASP A 107 -19.87 10.24 -10.00
C ASP A 107 -20.43 8.92 -9.41
N ARG A 108 -21.08 8.10 -10.25
CA ARG A 108 -21.61 6.77 -9.90
C ARG A 108 -20.64 5.62 -10.21
N GLY A 109 -19.38 5.93 -10.51
CA GLY A 109 -18.34 4.93 -10.81
C GLY A 109 -18.47 4.28 -12.19
N GLN A 110 -19.39 4.71 -13.05
CA GLN A 110 -19.59 4.16 -14.40
C GLN A 110 -18.63 4.80 -15.42
N LEU A 111 -17.33 4.77 -15.11
CA LEU A 111 -16.28 5.41 -15.90
C LEU A 111 -16.24 4.96 -17.38
N PRO A 112 -16.43 3.68 -17.75
CA PRO A 112 -16.45 3.26 -19.15
C PRO A 112 -17.63 3.86 -19.93
N SER A 113 -18.81 3.95 -19.30
CA SER A 113 -20.01 4.55 -19.90
C SER A 113 -19.84 6.05 -20.09
N ALA A 114 -19.31 6.76 -19.07
CA ALA A 114 -18.98 8.18 -19.15
C ALA A 114 -17.99 8.45 -20.29
N LYS A 115 -16.92 7.65 -20.41
CA LYS A 115 -15.96 7.74 -21.52
C LYS A 115 -16.63 7.57 -22.88
N LYS A 116 -17.56 6.62 -23.01
CA LYS A 116 -18.28 6.35 -24.26
C LYS A 116 -19.12 7.55 -24.70
N VAL A 117 -19.87 8.14 -23.77
CA VAL A 117 -20.67 9.37 -24.01
C VAL A 117 -19.77 10.54 -24.43
N LEU A 118 -18.70 10.81 -23.67
CA LEU A 118 -17.75 11.88 -23.98
C LEU A 118 -17.01 11.67 -25.29
N SER A 119 -16.71 10.42 -25.66
CA SER A 119 -16.08 10.09 -26.94
C SER A 119 -16.99 10.42 -28.13
N VAL A 120 -18.30 10.15 -28.02
CA VAL A 120 -19.28 10.56 -29.04
C VAL A 120 -19.36 12.09 -29.12
N ALA A 121 -19.46 12.76 -27.96
CA ALA A 121 -19.50 14.21 -27.88
C ALA A 121 -18.25 14.87 -28.51
N SER A 122 -17.07 14.28 -28.31
CA SER A 122 -15.80 14.81 -28.84
C SER A 122 -15.65 14.74 -30.37
N ARG A 123 -16.48 13.94 -31.06
CA ARG A 123 -16.35 13.63 -32.50
C ARG A 123 -17.45 14.24 -33.38
N ALA A 124 -18.50 14.80 -32.79
CA ALA A 124 -19.65 15.25 -33.57
C ALA A 124 -19.36 16.58 -34.32
N PRO A 125 -19.81 16.73 -35.58
CA PRO A 125 -19.75 17.97 -36.32
C PRO A 125 -20.87 18.87 -35.83
N TRP A 126 -20.60 19.69 -34.81
CA TRP A 126 -21.56 20.62 -34.21
C TRP A 126 -21.96 21.72 -35.21
N ARG A 127 -22.92 21.40 -36.09
CA ARG A 127 -23.45 22.29 -37.13
C ARG A 127 -24.60 23.11 -36.57
N ARG A 128 -24.32 24.34 -36.15
CA ARG A 128 -25.29 25.47 -36.09
C ARG A 128 -24.52 26.75 -35.78
N ALA A 129 -24.15 27.52 -36.82
CA ALA A 129 -23.69 28.93 -36.82
C ALA A 129 -22.61 29.44 -35.82
N HIS A 130 -22.40 28.83 -34.65
CA HIS A 130 -21.40 29.14 -33.64
C HIS A 130 -20.90 27.84 -33.02
N ILE A 131 -19.61 27.54 -33.17
CA ILE A 131 -18.96 26.45 -32.44
C ILE A 131 -18.81 26.91 -31.00
N ASP A 132 -19.42 26.21 -30.04
CA ASP A 132 -19.21 26.48 -28.62
C ASP A 132 -17.90 25.82 -28.18
N TYR A 133 -16.79 26.56 -28.36
CA TYR A 133 -15.47 26.10 -28.00
C TYR A 133 -15.34 25.79 -26.51
N LEU A 134 -16.12 26.44 -25.65
CA LEU A 134 -16.00 26.24 -24.21
C LEU A 134 -16.72 24.97 -23.76
N ASP A 135 -17.86 24.64 -24.37
CA ASP A 135 -18.52 23.34 -24.18
C ASP A 135 -17.65 22.17 -24.66
N LEU A 136 -16.96 22.33 -25.80
CA LEU A 136 -15.98 21.35 -26.28
C LEU A 136 -14.79 21.23 -25.32
N ALA A 137 -14.30 22.35 -24.78
CA ALA A 137 -13.25 22.33 -23.77
C ALA A 137 -13.69 21.56 -22.51
N ILE A 138 -14.94 21.75 -22.06
CA ILE A 138 -15.52 21.00 -20.93
C ILE A 138 -15.62 19.50 -21.27
N THR A 139 -16.05 19.15 -22.48
CA THR A 139 -16.09 17.74 -22.92
C THR A 139 -14.72 17.08 -22.83
N PHE A 140 -13.68 17.74 -23.36
CA PHE A 140 -12.32 17.22 -23.30
C PHE A 140 -11.73 17.24 -21.88
N ALA A 141 -12.11 18.20 -21.04
CA ALA A 141 -11.73 18.23 -19.62
C ALA A 141 -12.31 17.03 -18.84
N ASN A 142 -13.62 16.79 -18.99
CA ASN A 142 -14.28 15.65 -18.38
C ASN A 142 -13.72 14.33 -18.92
N LEU A 143 -13.39 14.26 -20.21
CA LEU A 143 -12.76 13.09 -20.81
C LEU A 143 -11.38 12.82 -20.21
N ALA A 144 -10.56 13.85 -20.01
CA ALA A 144 -9.26 13.72 -19.36
C ALA A 144 -9.36 13.21 -17.92
N GLU A 145 -10.33 13.70 -17.14
CA GLU A 145 -10.56 13.22 -15.76
C GLU A 145 -11.00 11.75 -15.74
N VAL A 146 -11.94 11.35 -16.60
CA VAL A 146 -12.39 9.95 -16.73
C VAL A 146 -11.25 9.04 -17.22
N GLU A 147 -10.41 9.51 -18.15
CA GLU A 147 -9.27 8.76 -18.64
C GLU A 147 -8.19 8.56 -17.56
N LEU A 148 -7.94 9.56 -16.73
CA LEU A 148 -7.08 9.42 -15.54
C LEU A 148 -7.63 8.40 -14.55
N ALA A 149 -8.94 8.44 -14.28
CA ALA A 149 -9.60 7.49 -13.38
C ALA A 149 -9.53 6.04 -13.92
N LEU A 150 -9.54 5.88 -15.25
CA LEU A 150 -9.33 4.60 -15.94
C LEU A 150 -7.85 4.24 -16.15
N ASN A 151 -6.90 5.00 -15.58
CA ASN A 151 -5.46 4.83 -15.74
C ASN A 151 -4.95 4.89 -17.20
N ASN A 152 -5.69 5.56 -18.10
CA ASN A 152 -5.34 5.80 -19.50
C ASN A 152 -4.57 7.12 -19.65
N VAL A 153 -3.34 7.15 -19.14
CA VAL A 153 -2.54 8.38 -18.98
C VAL A 153 -2.30 9.13 -20.29
N ASP A 154 -2.02 8.43 -21.38
CA ASP A 154 -1.71 9.07 -22.66
C ASP A 154 -2.92 9.72 -23.33
N ALA A 155 -4.07 9.06 -23.20
CA ALA A 155 -5.33 9.59 -23.68
C ALA A 155 -5.71 10.85 -22.88
N ALA A 156 -5.56 10.80 -21.55
CA ALA A 156 -5.84 11.94 -20.68
C ALA A 156 -4.99 13.18 -21.03
N ALA A 157 -3.71 12.99 -21.33
CA ALA A 157 -2.84 14.08 -21.77
C ALA A 157 -3.34 14.69 -23.09
N THR A 158 -3.66 13.84 -24.07
CA THR A 158 -4.19 14.26 -25.38
C THR A 158 -5.51 15.04 -25.23
N SER A 159 -6.41 14.55 -24.37
CA SER A 159 -7.68 15.20 -24.07
C SER A 159 -7.46 16.56 -23.40
N THR A 160 -6.50 16.66 -22.48
CA THR A 160 -6.15 17.91 -21.82
C THR A 160 -5.60 18.96 -22.79
N ASP A 161 -4.70 18.56 -23.70
CA ASP A 161 -4.13 19.46 -24.71
C ASP A 161 -5.20 20.00 -25.66
N ARG A 162 -6.16 19.15 -26.05
CA ARG A 162 -7.32 19.55 -26.85
C ARG A 162 -8.22 20.53 -26.10
N ALA A 163 -8.51 20.28 -24.82
CA ALA A 163 -9.31 21.19 -24.01
C ALA A 163 -8.66 22.59 -23.91
N LEU A 164 -7.34 22.65 -23.65
CA LEU A 164 -6.60 23.91 -23.61
C LEU A 164 -6.56 24.62 -24.96
N GLN A 165 -6.48 23.87 -26.07
CA GLN A 165 -6.59 24.44 -27.41
C GLN A 165 -7.94 25.12 -27.63
N PHE A 166 -9.04 24.47 -27.24
CA PHE A 166 -10.38 25.05 -27.37
C PHE A 166 -10.60 26.26 -26.47
N ILE A 167 -10.05 26.26 -25.24
CA ILE A 167 -10.06 27.45 -24.37
C ILE A 167 -9.39 28.64 -25.06
N ARG A 168 -8.24 28.43 -25.73
CA ARG A 168 -7.54 29.51 -26.47
C ARG A 168 -8.32 30.02 -27.68
N MET A 169 -9.20 29.20 -28.25
CA MET A 169 -10.03 29.57 -29.41
C MET A 169 -11.35 30.24 -29.02
N ALA A 170 -11.74 30.18 -27.74
CA ALA A 170 -12.95 30.81 -27.24
C ALA A 170 -12.83 32.35 -27.26
N PRO A 171 -13.90 33.09 -27.64
CA PRO A 171 -13.89 34.55 -27.60
C PRO A 171 -13.67 35.08 -26.18
N ALA A 172 -12.99 36.22 -26.04
CA ALA A 172 -12.79 36.85 -24.74
C ALA A 172 -14.15 37.26 -24.11
N GLY A 173 -14.35 36.92 -22.83
CA GLY A 173 -15.58 37.25 -22.08
C GLY A 173 -16.72 36.23 -22.18
N THR A 174 -16.54 35.12 -22.92
CA THR A 174 -17.51 34.02 -22.95
C THR A 174 -17.49 33.23 -21.63
N GLN A 175 -18.67 32.99 -21.05
CA GLN A 175 -18.86 32.10 -19.88
C GLN A 175 -19.56 30.83 -20.33
N ALA A 176 -19.11 29.66 -19.87
CA ALA A 176 -19.85 28.41 -20.04
C ALA A 176 -20.55 28.09 -18.74
N ASP A 177 -21.87 28.01 -18.78
CA ASP A 177 -22.69 27.43 -17.70
C ASP A 177 -22.32 27.92 -16.28
N GLY A 178 -21.94 29.20 -16.15
CA GLY A 178 -21.57 29.81 -14.87
C GLY A 178 -20.20 29.41 -14.29
N LEU A 179 -19.38 28.62 -14.99
CA LEU A 179 -18.00 28.32 -14.60
C LEU A 179 -17.04 29.39 -15.16
N PRO A 180 -16.23 30.05 -14.30
CA PRO A 180 -15.16 30.92 -14.77
C PRO A 180 -14.14 30.10 -15.58
N VAL A 181 -13.76 30.59 -16.78
CA VAL A 181 -12.73 29.96 -17.64
C VAL A 181 -11.44 29.64 -16.86
N ALA A 182 -11.08 30.51 -15.90
CA ALA A 182 -9.95 30.29 -15.00
C ALA A 182 -10.07 28.99 -14.16
N GLN A 183 -11.26 28.63 -13.68
CA GLN A 183 -11.47 27.39 -12.92
C GLN A 183 -11.31 26.15 -13.80
N LEU A 184 -11.79 26.20 -15.05
CA LEU A 184 -11.60 25.13 -16.02
C LEU A 184 -10.12 24.96 -16.35
N GLU A 185 -9.39 26.05 -16.55
CA GLU A 185 -7.95 26.01 -16.78
C GLU A 185 -7.20 25.40 -15.58
N ILE A 186 -7.52 25.81 -14.35
CA ILE A 186 -6.93 25.22 -13.14
C ILE A 186 -7.17 23.70 -13.08
N ARG A 187 -8.39 23.23 -13.37
CA ARG A 187 -8.71 21.79 -13.40
C ARG A 187 -7.85 21.04 -14.42
N LEU A 188 -7.73 21.59 -15.63
CA LEU A 188 -6.93 21.00 -16.70
C LEU A 188 -5.45 20.93 -16.34
N ARG A 189 -4.88 22.00 -15.76
CA ARG A 189 -3.47 21.99 -15.31
C ARG A 189 -3.21 20.94 -14.24
N LEU A 190 -4.15 20.74 -13.31
CA LEU A 190 -4.06 19.65 -12.33
C LEU A 190 -4.17 18.26 -12.99
N ALA A 191 -5.01 18.09 -14.01
CA ALA A 191 -5.09 16.84 -14.77
C ALA A 191 -3.77 16.57 -15.54
N SER A 192 -3.21 17.58 -16.22
CA SER A 192 -1.88 17.48 -16.86
C SER A 192 -0.79 17.11 -15.85
N LEU A 193 -0.82 17.70 -14.65
CA LEU A 193 0.14 17.39 -13.60
C LEU A 193 0.07 15.89 -13.23
N LYS A 194 -1.15 15.37 -13.01
CA LYS A 194 -1.37 13.95 -12.70
C LYS A 194 -0.95 13.02 -13.84
N ALA A 195 -1.24 13.38 -15.09
CA ALA A 195 -0.84 12.57 -16.25
C ALA A 195 0.69 12.55 -16.42
N THR A 196 1.33 13.71 -16.33
CA THR A 196 2.78 13.84 -16.53
C THR A 196 3.57 13.12 -15.43
N THR A 197 3.10 13.21 -14.19
CA THR A 197 3.69 12.45 -13.07
C THR A 197 3.53 10.94 -13.23
N ALA A 198 2.37 10.48 -13.70
CA ALA A 198 2.15 9.06 -13.93
C ALA A 198 3.09 8.52 -15.02
N ARG A 199 3.35 9.28 -16.09
CA ARG A 199 4.35 8.94 -17.13
C ARG A 199 5.79 8.90 -16.61
N ALA A 200 6.11 9.70 -15.59
CA ALA A 200 7.47 9.85 -15.07
C ALA A 200 7.90 8.78 -14.06
N ARG A 201 7.02 7.85 -13.65
CA ARG A 201 7.18 6.94 -12.50
C ARG A 201 8.45 6.06 -12.47
N ASN A 202 9.18 5.89 -13.56
CA ASN A 202 10.36 5.02 -13.62
C ASN A 202 11.69 5.70 -13.98
N LYS A 203 11.68 7.00 -14.35
CA LYS A 203 12.80 7.93 -14.51
C LYS A 203 12.27 9.09 -15.35
N PRO A 204 12.11 10.32 -14.82
CA PRO A 204 11.60 11.42 -15.62
C PRO A 204 12.58 11.73 -16.75
N ALA A 205 12.10 11.73 -17.99
CA ALA A 205 12.85 12.30 -19.11
C ALA A 205 12.90 13.83 -18.95
N GLU A 206 13.93 14.51 -19.47
CA GLU A 206 14.01 15.99 -19.39
C GLU A 206 12.74 16.66 -19.96
N ALA A 207 12.19 16.13 -21.06
CA ALA A 207 10.93 16.62 -21.63
C ALA A 207 9.74 16.55 -20.64
N GLN A 208 9.72 15.58 -19.72
CA GLN A 208 8.69 15.48 -18.69
C GLN A 208 8.93 16.50 -17.56
N LEU A 209 10.20 16.79 -17.23
CA LEU A 209 10.54 17.84 -16.26
C LEU A 209 10.16 19.22 -16.79
N ASP A 210 10.45 19.50 -18.05
CA ASP A 210 10.06 20.74 -18.72
C ASP A 210 8.54 20.93 -18.70
N ALA A 211 7.79 19.87 -19.00
CA ALA A 211 6.33 19.89 -18.93
C ALA A 211 5.82 20.13 -17.49
N LEU A 212 6.38 19.46 -16.48
CA LEU A 212 6.04 19.71 -15.08
C LEU A 212 6.36 21.15 -14.66
N ALA A 213 7.48 21.71 -15.12
CA ALA A 213 7.89 23.07 -14.83
C ALA A 213 6.97 24.10 -15.48
N GLU A 214 6.50 23.86 -16.70
CA GLU A 214 5.48 24.69 -17.34
C GLU A 214 4.15 24.66 -16.58
N ILE A 215 3.69 23.46 -16.20
CA ILE A 215 2.44 23.28 -15.44
C ILE A 215 2.53 23.99 -14.08
N ALA A 216 3.63 23.81 -13.35
CA ALA A 216 3.82 24.45 -12.05
C ALA A 216 3.84 25.98 -12.17
N ARG A 217 4.56 26.54 -13.16
CA ARG A 217 4.58 28.00 -13.42
C ARG A 217 3.19 28.53 -13.76
N SER A 218 2.44 27.81 -14.59
CA SER A 218 1.06 28.19 -14.94
C SER A 218 0.15 28.20 -13.71
N LEU A 219 0.20 27.17 -12.85
CA LEU A 219 -0.61 27.13 -11.62
C LEU A 219 -0.22 28.24 -10.64
N VAL A 220 1.08 28.54 -10.48
CA VAL A 220 1.55 29.67 -9.66
C VAL A 220 1.05 31.01 -10.22
N GLY A 221 1.04 31.19 -11.55
CA GLY A 221 0.51 32.39 -12.18
C GLY A 221 -1.01 32.57 -11.98
N LEU A 222 -1.77 31.46 -12.00
CA LEU A 222 -3.23 31.48 -11.86
C LEU A 222 -3.72 31.60 -10.40
N LEU A 223 -3.00 30.98 -9.45
CA LEU A 223 -3.45 30.82 -8.06
C LEU A 223 -2.57 31.53 -7.04
N GLY A 224 -1.40 32.01 -7.45
CA GLY A 224 -0.36 32.50 -6.55
C GLY A 224 0.51 31.37 -5.98
N GLY A 225 1.69 31.74 -5.46
CA GLY A 225 2.72 30.80 -4.99
C GLY A 225 2.43 30.15 -3.64
N GLU A 226 1.46 30.65 -2.88
CA GLU A 226 1.11 30.12 -1.54
C GLU A 226 -0.13 29.21 -1.58
N HIS A 227 -0.81 29.17 -2.72
CA HIS A 227 -2.02 28.38 -2.86
C HIS A 227 -1.69 26.88 -2.81
N PRO A 228 -2.48 26.06 -2.08
CA PRO A 228 -2.20 24.64 -1.88
C PRO A 228 -1.97 23.83 -3.17
N LYS A 229 -2.74 24.10 -4.22
CA LYS A 229 -2.59 23.48 -5.54
C LYS A 229 -1.26 23.82 -6.22
N SER A 230 -0.79 25.06 -6.10
CA SER A 230 0.50 25.52 -6.63
C SER A 230 1.66 24.87 -5.89
N LEU A 231 1.58 24.84 -4.55
CA LEU A 231 2.57 24.16 -3.71
C LEU A 231 2.64 22.66 -4.01
N SER A 232 1.50 22.00 -4.21
CA SER A 232 1.46 20.58 -4.63
C SER A 232 2.18 20.35 -5.96
N ALA A 233 2.00 21.24 -6.94
CA ALA A 233 2.69 21.17 -8.22
C ALA A 233 4.20 21.39 -8.08
N LEU A 234 4.63 22.36 -7.25
CA LEU A 234 6.04 22.61 -6.97
C LEU A 234 6.71 21.44 -6.25
N VAL A 235 6.05 20.84 -5.25
CA VAL A 235 6.53 19.63 -4.56
C VAL A 235 6.73 18.48 -5.55
N THR A 236 5.75 18.32 -6.44
CA THR A 236 5.79 17.28 -7.48
C THR A 236 6.97 17.48 -8.43
N LEU A 237 7.15 18.70 -8.95
CA LEU A 237 8.25 19.05 -9.84
C LEU A 237 9.61 18.87 -9.16
N ALA A 238 9.80 19.48 -7.99
CA ALA A 238 11.08 19.47 -7.28
C ALA A 238 11.50 18.04 -6.92
N LEU A 239 10.56 17.18 -6.52
CA LEU A 239 10.88 15.78 -6.27
C LEU A 239 11.32 15.04 -7.55
N ALA A 240 10.65 15.26 -8.67
CA ALA A 240 11.05 14.68 -9.96
C ALA A 240 12.43 15.20 -10.43
N GLU A 241 12.71 16.49 -10.21
CA GLU A 241 14.04 17.07 -10.49
C GLU A 241 15.13 16.46 -9.60
N CYS A 242 14.86 16.26 -8.31
CA CYS A 242 15.79 15.61 -7.39
C CYS A 242 16.12 14.18 -7.84
N GLU A 243 15.12 13.42 -8.29
CA GLU A 243 15.30 12.06 -8.80
C GLU A 243 16.15 12.03 -10.08
N SER A 244 15.86 12.93 -11.01
CA SER A 244 16.65 13.06 -12.24
C SER A 244 18.11 13.43 -11.94
N ALA A 245 18.30 14.44 -11.09
CA ALA A 245 19.62 14.98 -10.74
C ALA A 245 20.48 13.98 -9.98
N THR A 246 19.91 13.25 -9.01
CA THR A 246 20.63 12.19 -8.30
C THR A 246 21.01 11.04 -9.23
N GLY A 247 20.13 10.68 -10.18
CA GLY A 247 20.41 9.66 -11.20
C GLY A 247 21.47 10.06 -12.24
N SER A 248 21.68 11.36 -12.48
CA SER A 248 22.73 11.88 -13.37
C SER A 248 24.01 12.31 -12.65
N GLY A 249 23.99 12.36 -11.32
CA GLY A 249 25.11 12.86 -10.50
C GLY A 249 25.21 14.40 -10.43
N ASP A 250 24.19 15.13 -10.87
CA ASP A 250 24.13 16.59 -10.79
C ASP A 250 23.80 17.06 -9.37
N ARG A 251 24.86 17.26 -8.57
CA ARG A 251 24.72 17.63 -7.16
C ARG A 251 23.98 18.95 -6.98
N ASP A 252 24.35 20.00 -7.71
CA ASP A 252 23.78 21.33 -7.55
C ASP A 252 22.28 21.34 -7.86
N ARG A 253 21.85 20.59 -8.89
CA ARG A 253 20.43 20.45 -9.21
C ARG A 253 19.68 19.67 -8.13
N SER A 254 20.29 18.64 -7.54
CA SER A 254 19.67 17.90 -6.44
C SER A 254 19.52 18.73 -5.17
N GLU A 255 20.49 19.60 -4.84
CA GLU A 255 20.40 20.49 -3.68
C GLU A 255 19.32 21.56 -3.87
N ARG A 256 19.27 22.21 -5.04
CA ARG A 256 18.20 23.18 -5.36
C ARG A 256 16.81 22.55 -5.24
N ALA A 257 16.65 21.31 -5.70
CA ALA A 257 15.39 20.60 -5.60
C ALA A 257 14.98 20.33 -4.14
N VAL A 258 15.94 19.96 -3.28
CA VAL A 258 15.71 19.80 -1.84
C VAL A 258 15.30 21.14 -1.19
N ASP A 259 15.96 22.24 -1.55
CA ASP A 259 15.61 23.57 -1.04
C ASP A 259 14.19 23.99 -1.42
N VAL A 260 13.77 23.73 -2.67
CA VAL A 260 12.39 23.99 -3.11
C VAL A 260 11.39 23.15 -2.31
N LEU A 261 11.68 21.87 -2.06
CA LEU A 261 10.83 21.01 -1.23
C LEU A 261 10.74 21.51 0.22
N LEU A 262 11.84 22.00 0.78
CA LEU A 262 11.87 22.57 2.12
C LEU A 262 10.98 23.81 2.22
N ILE A 263 11.13 24.75 1.28
CA ILE A 263 10.31 25.96 1.21
C ILE A 263 8.84 25.61 1.02
N ALA A 264 8.53 24.66 0.13
CA ALA A 264 7.16 24.23 -0.11
C ALA A 264 6.53 23.56 1.13
N ALA A 265 7.28 22.74 1.86
CA ALA A 265 6.81 22.13 3.10
C ALA A 265 6.55 23.17 4.22
N GLN A 266 7.43 24.17 4.35
CA GLN A 266 7.24 25.28 5.28
C GLN A 266 6.00 26.10 4.93
N LYS A 267 5.85 26.49 3.66
CA LYS A 267 4.70 27.25 3.18
C LYS A 267 3.39 26.47 3.32
N ALA A 268 3.38 25.19 3.00
CA ALA A 268 2.21 24.34 3.18
C ALA A 268 1.80 24.25 4.66
N GLY A 269 2.77 24.10 5.57
CA GLY A 269 2.52 24.11 7.01
C GLY A 269 1.95 25.44 7.50
N ALA A 270 2.45 26.56 6.99
CA ALA A 270 1.99 27.89 7.36
C ALA A 270 0.60 28.23 6.79
N SER A 271 0.31 27.86 5.54
CA SER A 271 -0.94 28.25 4.85
C SER A 271 -2.10 27.27 5.07
N ALA A 272 -1.81 25.97 5.18
CA ALA A 272 -2.83 24.93 5.29
C ALA A 272 -2.91 24.27 6.68
N GLY A 273 -1.89 24.49 7.52
CA GLY A 273 -1.78 23.88 8.85
C GLY A 273 -0.89 22.64 8.88
N GLY A 274 -0.38 22.32 10.07
CA GLY A 274 0.59 21.23 10.29
C GLY A 274 0.08 19.85 9.90
N SER A 275 -1.19 19.55 10.18
CA SER A 275 -1.82 18.24 9.93
C SER A 275 -2.51 18.14 8.56
N HIS A 276 -2.44 19.18 7.73
CA HIS A 276 -3.09 19.17 6.42
C HIS A 276 -2.41 18.16 5.48
N PRO A 277 -3.16 17.42 4.63
CA PRO A 277 -2.60 16.41 3.73
C PRO A 277 -1.47 16.91 2.82
N LEU A 278 -1.57 18.17 2.36
CA LEU A 278 -0.49 18.80 1.58
C LEU A 278 0.81 18.91 2.38
N THR A 279 0.74 19.33 3.64
CA THR A 279 1.91 19.48 4.52
C THR A 279 2.58 18.14 4.77
N VAL A 280 1.78 17.10 5.03
CA VAL A 280 2.27 15.72 5.19
C VAL A 280 2.93 15.23 3.90
N THR A 281 2.29 15.50 2.75
CA THR A 281 2.84 15.14 1.43
C THR A 281 4.16 15.85 1.15
N ALA A 282 4.24 17.15 1.42
CA ALA A 282 5.45 17.95 1.22
C ALA A 282 6.61 17.50 2.13
N LEU A 283 6.33 17.21 3.41
CA LEU A 283 7.33 16.66 4.33
C LEU A 283 7.80 15.26 3.91
N THR A 284 6.89 14.41 3.45
CA THR A 284 7.22 13.08 2.95
C THR A 284 8.09 13.17 1.69
N SER A 285 7.76 14.08 0.77
CA SER A 285 8.56 14.33 -0.43
C SER A 285 9.94 14.90 -0.11
N LEU A 286 10.03 15.83 0.85
CA LEU A 286 11.31 16.36 1.34
C LEU A 286 12.16 15.26 1.99
N ALA A 287 11.57 14.43 2.85
CA ALA A 287 12.23 13.28 3.45
C ALA A 287 12.76 12.31 2.38
N ALA A 288 11.96 12.05 1.34
CA ALA A 288 12.38 11.22 0.21
C ALA A 288 13.57 11.83 -0.53
N ALA A 289 13.56 13.13 -0.82
CA ALA A 289 14.65 13.82 -1.49
C ALA A 289 15.94 13.84 -0.65
N GLU A 290 15.86 14.17 0.64
CA GLU A 290 16.98 14.09 1.59
C GLU A 290 17.57 12.67 1.64
N GLY A 291 16.72 11.65 1.66
CA GLY A 291 17.13 10.25 1.58
C GLY A 291 17.84 9.92 0.26
N LEU A 292 17.26 10.30 -0.88
CA LEU A 292 17.84 10.06 -2.20
C LEU A 292 19.23 10.69 -2.34
N VAL A 293 19.41 11.93 -1.90
CA VAL A 293 20.72 12.58 -1.94
C VAL A 293 21.69 11.92 -0.98
N ALA A 294 21.26 11.56 0.23
CA ALA A 294 22.09 10.83 1.21
C ALA A 294 22.61 9.49 0.66
N LEU A 295 21.82 8.78 -0.13
CA LEU A 295 22.23 7.51 -0.75
C LEU A 295 23.37 7.69 -1.76
N HIS A 296 23.32 8.78 -2.54
CA HIS A 296 24.31 9.08 -3.56
C HIS A 296 25.56 9.73 -2.99
N SER A 297 25.41 10.61 -1.99
CA SER A 297 26.53 11.31 -1.35
C SER A 297 27.22 10.51 -0.23
N GLY A 298 26.51 9.55 0.38
CA GLY A 298 26.95 8.85 1.59
C GLY A 298 26.84 9.67 2.87
N ASP A 299 26.11 10.79 2.88
CA ASP A 299 25.99 11.68 4.03
C ASP A 299 24.99 11.17 5.08
N ASP A 300 25.51 10.69 6.21
CA ASP A 300 24.71 10.17 7.32
C ASP A 300 23.85 11.21 8.02
N ARG A 301 24.25 12.50 8.03
CA ARG A 301 23.46 13.57 8.64
C ARG A 301 22.18 13.80 7.86
N ARG A 302 22.25 13.74 6.52
CA ARG A 302 21.08 13.87 5.65
C ARG A 302 20.14 12.70 5.78
N LEU A 303 20.67 11.49 5.95
CA LEU A 303 19.83 10.33 6.23
C LEU A 303 19.08 10.50 7.56
N ALA A 304 19.75 10.92 8.63
CA ALA A 304 19.08 11.20 9.92
C ALA A 304 18.00 12.30 9.80
N ARG A 305 18.25 13.32 8.98
CA ARG A 305 17.27 14.37 8.69
C ARG A 305 16.05 13.81 7.95
N ALA A 306 16.24 12.96 6.94
CA ALA A 306 15.15 12.28 6.24
C ALA A 306 14.29 11.46 7.20
N GLU A 307 14.90 10.79 8.17
CA GLU A 307 14.20 9.99 9.19
C GLU A 307 13.34 10.86 10.11
N THR A 308 13.90 11.97 10.58
CA THR A 308 13.19 12.91 11.44
C THR A 308 11.99 13.49 10.70
N LEU A 309 12.19 13.93 9.45
CA LEU A 309 11.12 14.46 8.61
C LEU A 309 10.00 13.43 8.35
N MET A 310 10.35 12.17 8.11
CA MET A 310 9.37 11.09 7.91
C MET A 310 8.60 10.80 9.21
N ALA A 311 9.26 10.77 10.36
CA ALA A 311 8.60 10.61 11.66
C ALA A 311 7.63 11.75 11.93
N THR A 312 8.04 13.00 11.69
CA THR A 312 7.16 14.18 11.81
C THR A 312 5.98 14.12 10.86
N ALA A 313 6.16 13.63 9.62
CA ALA A 313 5.06 13.46 8.67
C ALA A 313 4.05 12.40 9.16
N GLN A 314 4.52 11.28 9.72
CA GLN A 314 3.68 10.22 10.28
C GLN A 314 2.90 10.69 11.51
N GLU A 315 3.56 11.41 12.43
CA GLU A 315 2.92 11.98 13.61
C GLU A 315 1.80 12.96 13.22
N ARG A 316 2.08 13.87 12.28
CA ARG A 316 1.08 14.81 11.74
C ARG A 316 -0.07 14.10 11.03
N SER A 317 0.21 13.01 10.33
CA SER A 317 -0.82 12.18 9.69
C SER A 317 -1.72 11.50 10.72
N ARG A 318 -1.17 10.99 11.83
CA ARG A 318 -1.97 10.39 12.92
C ARG A 318 -2.85 11.43 13.60
N ALA A 319 -2.29 12.59 13.94
CA ALA A 319 -3.03 13.70 14.52
C ALA A 319 -4.18 14.18 13.60
N ALA A 320 -4.00 14.13 12.28
CA ALA A 320 -5.07 14.44 11.31
C ALA A 320 -6.22 13.42 11.36
N ILE A 321 -5.91 12.13 11.51
CA ILE A 321 -6.92 11.05 11.62
C ILE A 321 -7.68 11.16 12.94
N GLU A 322 -6.96 11.39 14.06
CA GLU A 322 -7.55 11.54 15.39
C GLU A 322 -8.45 12.77 15.50
N SER A 323 -8.04 13.90 14.92
CA SER A 323 -8.88 15.11 14.85
C SER A 323 -10.04 15.00 13.85
N GLY A 324 -9.90 14.18 12.80
CA GLY A 324 -10.97 13.87 11.85
C GLY A 324 -12.06 12.93 12.40
N GLY A 325 -11.70 12.09 13.37
CA GLY A 325 -12.62 11.16 14.07
C GLY A 325 -13.57 11.84 15.06
N SER A 326 -13.29 13.07 15.51
CA SER A 326 -14.18 13.87 16.36
C SER A 326 -15.07 14.84 15.58
N ARG A 327 -15.69 14.40 14.47
CA ARG A 327 -16.86 15.11 13.93
C ARG A 327 -18.09 14.83 14.79
N GLN A 328 -18.17 15.53 15.91
CA GLN A 328 -19.43 15.76 16.62
C GLN A 328 -20.42 16.40 15.63
N PRO A 329 -21.68 15.94 15.53
CA PRO A 329 -22.67 16.57 14.67
C PRO A 329 -22.80 18.04 15.07
N ALA A 330 -22.68 18.93 14.08
CA ALA A 330 -22.81 20.36 14.28
C ALA A 330 -24.15 20.65 14.98
N ALA A 331 -24.08 21.11 16.23
CA ALA A 331 -25.23 21.69 16.90
C ALA A 331 -25.77 22.86 16.05
N PRO A 332 -27.10 23.07 16.01
CA PRO A 332 -27.69 24.11 15.20
C PRO A 332 -27.11 25.47 15.61
N ARG A 333 -26.60 26.23 14.63
CA ARG A 333 -26.19 27.63 14.84
C ARG A 333 -27.41 28.45 15.25
N GLU A 334 -27.47 28.82 16.53
CA GLU A 334 -28.31 29.93 16.98
C GLU A 334 -27.78 31.24 16.40
N ALA A 335 -28.71 32.07 15.92
CA ALA A 335 -28.44 33.37 15.31
C ALA A 335 -27.84 34.36 16.34
N PRO A 336 -26.92 35.26 15.92
CA PRO A 336 -26.38 36.23 16.86
C PRO A 336 -27.40 37.35 17.11
N ALA A 337 -27.76 37.53 18.38
CA ALA A 337 -28.47 38.70 18.87
C ALA A 337 -27.51 39.90 18.96
N SER A 338 -28.06 41.07 18.63
CA SER A 338 -27.39 42.35 18.47
C SER A 338 -26.95 43.01 19.78
N GLY A 339 -25.73 43.56 19.76
CA GLY A 339 -25.32 44.80 20.44
C GLY A 339 -24.56 44.68 21.78
N PRO A 340 -23.90 45.74 22.28
CA PRO A 340 -23.36 46.94 21.60
C PRO A 340 -21.83 47.10 21.78
N GLN A 341 -21.20 47.91 20.91
CA GLN A 341 -19.81 48.36 21.06
C GLN A 341 -19.64 49.30 22.26
N PRO A 342 -18.41 49.41 22.79
CA PRO A 342 -17.86 50.72 23.05
C PRO A 342 -16.42 50.90 22.53
N ASP A 343 -16.27 51.96 21.75
CA ASP A 343 -15.31 53.07 21.80
C ASP A 343 -13.82 52.87 22.17
N THR A 344 -13.07 53.60 21.35
CA THR A 344 -11.64 53.87 21.23
C THR A 344 -11.03 54.70 22.36
N GLU A 345 -9.79 54.38 22.76
CA GLU A 345 -8.75 55.27 23.33
C GLU A 345 -7.42 54.46 23.31
N SER A 346 -6.45 54.70 22.42
CA SER A 346 -5.34 55.69 22.45
C SER A 346 -4.52 55.72 23.76
N GLU A 347 -3.31 55.15 23.72
CA GLU A 347 -2.01 55.74 24.12
C GLU A 347 -0.97 54.70 24.62
N GLY A 348 0.30 54.88 24.22
CA GLY A 348 1.46 54.46 25.03
C GLY A 348 2.39 53.39 24.44
N SER A 349 3.38 53.80 23.65
CA SER A 349 4.66 53.06 23.49
C SER A 349 5.52 53.16 24.77
N PRO A 350 6.51 52.27 25.01
CA PRO A 350 7.87 52.60 24.55
C PRO A 350 8.75 51.41 24.09
N GLN A 351 9.77 51.78 23.32
CA GLN A 351 10.85 50.97 22.71
C GLN A 351 12.04 50.74 23.68
N PRO A 352 13.15 50.05 23.28
CA PRO A 352 13.88 49.08 24.11
C PRO A 352 15.21 49.61 24.67
N THR A 353 15.80 48.85 25.61
CA THR A 353 17.18 49.06 26.09
C THR A 353 17.98 47.76 26.23
N ALA A 354 19.16 47.76 25.63
CA ALA A 354 20.37 46.96 25.93
C ALA A 354 21.58 47.94 25.76
N PRO A 355 22.87 47.61 25.98
CA PRO A 355 23.53 46.40 26.55
C PRO A 355 24.70 46.72 27.55
N ARG A 356 25.39 45.69 28.09
CA ARG A 356 26.80 45.71 28.59
C ARG A 356 27.26 44.28 28.94
N GLU A 357 28.19 43.65 28.21
CA GLU A 357 29.68 43.67 28.22
C GLU A 357 30.39 42.82 29.30
N ALA A 358 31.43 42.11 28.82
CA ALA A 358 32.30 41.09 29.45
C ALA A 358 33.43 41.68 30.33
N PRO A 359 34.44 40.89 30.82
CA PRO A 359 35.62 40.50 29.99
C PRO A 359 36.23 39.09 30.29
N ALA A 360 36.83 38.41 29.28
CA ALA A 360 38.28 38.13 29.02
C ALA A 360 38.99 37.17 30.04
N SER A 361 39.81 36.17 29.70
CA SER A 361 40.93 36.11 28.73
C SER A 361 41.40 34.64 28.46
N GLY A 362 42.06 34.39 27.33
CA GLY A 362 42.81 33.14 26.99
C GLY A 362 44.19 33.03 27.69
N PRO A 363 45.17 32.18 27.26
CA PRO A 363 45.44 31.74 25.87
C PRO A 363 45.82 30.23 25.66
N GLN A 364 46.04 29.84 24.38
CA GLN A 364 46.56 28.55 23.85
C GLN A 364 48.14 28.50 23.88
N PRO A 365 48.83 27.64 23.09
CA PRO A 365 49.12 26.19 23.17
C PRO A 365 50.65 25.89 23.18
N ASP A 366 51.10 24.62 23.27
CA ASP A 366 52.45 24.11 22.87
C ASP A 366 52.50 22.57 23.06
N THR A 367 52.64 21.73 22.02
CA THR A 367 53.86 21.17 21.35
C THR A 367 54.62 20.05 22.12
N GLU A 368 54.88 18.94 21.40
CA GLU A 368 55.96 17.94 21.58
C GLU A 368 55.92 17.09 22.87
N SER A 369 56.57 15.93 23.04
CA SER A 369 57.17 14.86 22.23
C SER A 369 57.69 13.86 23.30
N GLU A 370 57.74 12.57 22.95
CA GLU A 370 58.64 11.54 23.53
C GLU A 370 58.55 11.11 25.02
N GLY A 371 58.74 9.80 25.25
CA GLY A 371 59.39 9.31 26.47
C GLY A 371 58.68 8.22 27.28
N SER A 372 58.62 6.98 26.76
CA SER A 372 58.68 5.76 27.60
C SER A 372 60.01 5.75 28.39
N PRO A 373 60.17 5.08 29.58
CA PRO A 373 60.25 3.61 29.62
C PRO A 373 59.86 2.86 30.93
N GLN A 374 59.43 1.61 30.72
CA GLN A 374 59.75 0.35 31.44
C GLN A 374 59.65 0.19 32.97
N ALA A 375 58.86 -0.81 33.37
CA ALA A 375 59.30 -2.05 34.05
C ALA A 375 58.20 -3.13 33.85
N ALA A 376 58.37 -4.17 33.02
CA ALA A 376 59.10 -5.45 33.22
C ALA A 376 58.46 -6.35 34.32
N VAL A 377 57.56 -7.31 33.99
CA VAL A 377 57.78 -8.77 33.65
C VAL A 377 57.88 -9.65 34.93
N PRO A 378 57.51 -10.98 35.00
CA PRO A 378 57.22 -12.00 33.97
C PRO A 378 55.89 -12.79 34.17
N ARG A 379 55.20 -13.30 33.12
CA ARG A 379 55.44 -14.52 32.30
C ARG A 379 55.36 -15.85 33.06
N GLU A 380 54.32 -16.63 32.73
CA GLU A 380 54.45 -18.05 32.37
C GLU A 380 53.65 -18.33 31.08
N ALA A 381 54.21 -19.20 30.25
CA ALA A 381 53.78 -19.69 28.95
C ALA A 381 54.09 -21.20 28.92
N PRO A 382 53.90 -21.95 27.83
CA PRO A 382 52.78 -22.04 26.88
C PRO A 382 52.28 -23.50 26.73
N VAL A 383 51.14 -23.72 26.06
CA VAL A 383 50.93 -24.97 25.30
C VAL A 383 50.39 -24.63 23.91
N SER A 384 51.13 -25.10 22.91
CA SER A 384 50.97 -24.88 21.49
C SER A 384 49.88 -25.78 20.89
N ARG A 385 48.98 -25.22 20.08
CA ARG A 385 48.36 -25.91 18.93
C ARG A 385 48.24 -24.93 17.76
N SER A 386 48.66 -25.42 16.61
CA SER A 386 48.98 -24.76 15.35
C SER A 386 47.92 -23.78 14.82
N GLN A 387 48.36 -22.61 14.39
CA GLN A 387 47.60 -21.65 13.59
C GLN A 387 47.37 -22.20 12.17
N PRO A 388 46.18 -21.99 11.57
CA PRO A 388 46.04 -21.95 10.11
C PRO A 388 46.47 -20.58 9.56
N ASP A 389 47.04 -20.59 8.36
CA ASP A 389 47.58 -19.44 7.60
C ASP A 389 46.65 -18.21 7.53
N PRO A 390 47.20 -16.97 7.52
CA PRO A 390 46.44 -15.74 7.40
C PRO A 390 46.15 -15.45 5.92
N ALA A 391 45.26 -16.23 5.31
CA ALA A 391 44.53 -15.78 4.12
C ALA A 391 43.32 -14.97 4.61
N VAL A 392 43.36 -13.65 4.40
CA VAL A 392 42.30 -12.65 4.63
C VAL A 392 40.93 -13.26 4.96
N ALA A 393 40.62 -13.41 6.25
CA ALA A 393 39.32 -13.88 6.69
C ALA A 393 38.27 -12.79 6.39
N ALA A 394 37.58 -12.92 5.26
CA ALA A 394 36.38 -12.14 5.00
C ALA A 394 35.39 -12.42 6.14
N SER A 395 35.00 -11.38 6.88
CA SER A 395 34.01 -11.51 7.97
C SER A 395 32.77 -12.22 7.45
N THR A 396 32.38 -13.33 8.06
CA THR A 396 31.26 -14.16 7.59
C THR A 396 29.97 -13.73 8.26
N LEU A 397 28.97 -13.37 7.47
CA LEU A 397 27.62 -13.12 7.98
C LEU A 397 26.87 -14.44 8.10
N THR A 398 26.16 -14.61 9.21
CA THR A 398 25.20 -15.69 9.40
C THR A 398 23.83 -15.13 9.77
N PHE A 399 22.78 -15.84 9.37
CA PHE A 399 21.40 -15.41 9.38
C PHE A 399 20.51 -16.48 10.01
N SER A 400 19.46 -16.04 10.70
CA SER A 400 18.46 -16.93 11.25
C SER A 400 17.05 -16.47 10.94
N VAL A 401 16.21 -17.42 10.54
CA VAL A 401 14.76 -17.25 10.33
C VAL A 401 13.93 -18.36 11.01
N LEU A 402 14.56 -19.46 11.45
CA LEU A 402 13.93 -20.58 12.17
C LEU A 402 13.80 -20.28 13.68
N GLY A 403 13.37 -19.06 14.00
CA GLY A 403 13.30 -18.48 15.34
C GLY A 403 13.22 -16.95 15.23
N PRO A 404 13.73 -16.20 16.23
CA PRO A 404 13.89 -14.76 16.09
C PRO A 404 14.80 -14.39 14.91
N VAL A 405 14.33 -13.49 14.05
CA VAL A 405 15.11 -13.03 12.91
C VAL A 405 16.37 -12.33 13.38
N GLY A 406 17.53 -12.89 13.00
CA GLY A 406 18.82 -12.47 13.53
C GLY A 406 19.92 -12.47 12.48
N VAL A 407 20.92 -11.60 12.71
CA VAL A 407 22.13 -11.53 11.91
C VAL A 407 23.34 -11.46 12.84
N TRP A 408 24.36 -12.24 12.53
CA TRP A 408 25.65 -12.19 13.20
C TRP A 408 26.74 -11.94 12.18
N ARG A 409 27.70 -11.07 12.52
CA ARG A 409 28.97 -10.96 11.83
C ARG A 409 30.00 -11.69 12.67
N ASP A 410 30.48 -12.81 12.15
CA ASP A 410 31.31 -13.78 12.85
C ASP A 410 30.61 -14.31 14.12
N ARG A 411 30.82 -13.69 15.27
CA ARG A 411 30.13 -14.02 16.54
C ARG A 411 29.36 -12.85 17.16
N LEU A 412 29.40 -11.67 16.53
CA LEU A 412 28.79 -10.45 17.07
C LEU A 412 27.42 -10.23 16.45
N THR A 413 26.42 -9.97 17.29
CA THR A 413 25.08 -9.63 16.84
C THR A 413 25.08 -8.31 16.06
N VAL A 414 24.46 -8.32 14.89
CA VAL A 414 24.22 -7.11 14.10
C VAL A 414 22.83 -6.59 14.47
N PRO A 415 22.71 -5.41 15.09
CA PRO A 415 21.41 -4.89 15.52
C PRO A 415 20.53 -4.61 14.31
N LEU A 416 19.51 -5.43 14.13
CA LEU A 416 18.46 -5.20 13.15
C LEU A 416 17.52 -4.14 13.74
N GLY A 417 17.37 -3.01 13.06
CA GLY A 417 16.67 -1.83 13.58
C GLY A 417 15.16 -2.05 13.69
N SER A 418 14.38 -1.30 12.93
CA SER A 418 12.91 -1.34 13.09
C SER A 418 12.34 -2.72 12.77
N GLN A 419 11.14 -3.00 13.27
CA GLN A 419 10.41 -4.23 12.93
C GLN A 419 10.21 -4.39 11.42
N ARG A 420 10.01 -3.27 10.72
CA ARG A 420 9.88 -3.25 9.25
C ARG A 420 11.19 -3.61 8.54
N GLU A 421 12.35 -3.22 9.08
CA GLU A 421 13.66 -3.66 8.56
C GLU A 421 13.85 -5.16 8.72
N ARG A 422 13.47 -5.71 9.88
CA ARG A 422 13.53 -7.15 10.14
C ARG A 422 12.60 -7.93 9.22
N LEU A 423 11.39 -7.42 8.98
CA LEU A 423 10.42 -8.03 8.07
C LEU A 423 10.92 -8.05 6.62
N LEU A 424 11.42 -6.92 6.11
CA LEU A 424 11.98 -6.84 4.76
C LEU A 424 13.21 -7.75 4.59
N LEU A 425 14.06 -7.83 5.62
CA LEU A 425 15.19 -8.76 5.62
C LEU A 425 14.70 -10.22 5.61
N ALA A 426 13.72 -10.57 6.44
CA ALA A 426 13.15 -11.91 6.46
C ALA A 426 12.59 -12.31 5.09
N THR A 427 11.81 -11.42 4.44
CA THR A 427 11.30 -11.64 3.08
C THR A 427 12.44 -11.92 2.09
N LEU A 428 13.54 -11.17 2.16
CA LEU A 428 14.71 -11.38 1.31
C LEU A 428 15.41 -12.71 1.62
N LEU A 429 15.56 -13.09 2.90
CA LEU A 429 16.21 -14.33 3.32
C LEU A 429 15.42 -15.57 2.91
N LEU A 430 14.10 -15.54 3.01
CA LEU A 430 13.22 -16.63 2.54
C LEU A 430 13.30 -16.84 1.02
N HIS A 431 13.75 -15.83 0.28
CA HIS A 431 13.97 -15.85 -1.16
C HIS A 431 15.46 -15.69 -1.50
N ALA A 432 16.36 -16.12 -0.62
CA ALA A 432 17.80 -15.94 -0.80
C ALA A 432 18.29 -16.52 -2.14
N GLY A 433 19.17 -15.78 -2.82
CA GLY A 433 19.64 -16.16 -4.16
C GLY A 433 18.69 -15.81 -5.31
N HIS A 434 17.46 -15.34 -5.04
CA HIS A 434 16.48 -14.95 -6.05
C HIS A 434 16.12 -13.46 -5.99
N VAL A 435 15.76 -12.89 -7.15
CA VAL A 435 15.31 -11.49 -7.22
C VAL A 435 13.88 -11.39 -6.68
N VAL A 436 13.71 -10.68 -5.57
CA VAL A 436 12.41 -10.33 -5.03
C VAL A 436 11.96 -8.99 -5.64
N PRO A 437 10.83 -8.95 -6.39
CA PRO A 437 10.31 -7.71 -6.95
C PRO A 437 10.01 -6.67 -5.88
N ALA A 438 10.21 -5.38 -6.20
CA ALA A 438 9.93 -4.29 -5.26
C ALA A 438 8.49 -4.32 -4.72
N ASP A 439 7.51 -4.68 -5.55
CA ASP A 439 6.10 -4.72 -5.15
C ASP A 439 5.80 -5.86 -4.16
N VAL A 440 6.55 -6.97 -4.21
CA VAL A 440 6.45 -8.06 -3.22
C VAL A 440 6.98 -7.58 -1.86
N LEU A 441 8.13 -6.91 -1.85
CA LEU A 441 8.71 -6.34 -0.63
C LEU A 441 7.81 -5.25 -0.03
N ILE A 442 7.13 -4.46 -0.87
CA ILE A 442 6.16 -3.46 -0.44
C ILE A 442 4.93 -4.14 0.20
N ARG A 443 4.37 -5.17 -0.42
CA ARG A 443 3.25 -5.89 0.19
C ARG A 443 3.65 -6.57 1.50
N ALA A 444 4.82 -7.19 1.55
CA ALA A 444 5.31 -7.82 2.78
C ALA A 444 5.54 -6.80 3.90
N GLY A 445 6.13 -5.63 3.61
CA GLY A 445 6.50 -4.65 4.63
C GLY A 445 5.35 -3.78 5.16
N TRP A 446 4.24 -3.69 4.42
CA TRP A 446 3.15 -2.74 4.70
C TRP A 446 1.74 -3.33 4.63
N GLY A 447 1.55 -4.52 4.04
CA GLY A 447 0.21 -5.10 3.85
C GLY A 447 -0.66 -4.18 3.01
N ASP A 448 -1.88 -3.89 3.51
CA ASP A 448 -2.84 -2.99 2.86
C ASP A 448 -2.58 -1.50 3.15
N ASP A 449 -1.84 -1.18 4.21
CA ASP A 449 -1.50 0.21 4.59
C ASP A 449 -0.23 0.69 3.88
N VAL A 450 -0.32 0.73 2.54
CA VAL A 450 0.79 1.11 1.68
C VAL A 450 0.96 2.64 1.67
N PRO A 451 2.15 3.17 2.00
CA PRO A 451 2.39 4.60 2.03
C PRO A 451 2.31 5.21 0.60
N PRO A 452 2.11 6.53 0.45
CA PRO A 452 1.95 7.17 -0.87
C PRO A 452 3.11 6.94 -1.85
N TRP A 453 4.32 6.64 -1.35
CA TRP A 453 5.53 6.43 -2.16
C TRP A 453 6.31 5.17 -1.73
N PRO A 454 5.75 3.98 -1.93
CA PRO A 454 6.24 2.77 -1.27
C PRO A 454 7.59 2.30 -1.82
N ARG A 455 7.84 2.48 -3.12
CA ARG A 455 9.13 2.15 -3.75
C ARG A 455 10.28 3.00 -3.22
N ARG A 456 10.03 4.29 -2.96
CA ARG A 456 11.03 5.22 -2.39
C ARG A 456 11.35 4.85 -0.96
N LEU A 457 10.32 4.57 -0.16
CA LEU A 457 10.51 4.17 1.23
C LEU A 457 11.22 2.81 1.32
N LEU A 458 10.89 1.86 0.44
CA LEU A 458 11.62 0.60 0.31
C LEU A 458 13.11 0.84 0.03
N ALA A 459 13.47 1.75 -0.87
CA ALA A 459 14.88 2.06 -1.16
C ALA A 459 15.65 2.55 0.08
N VAL A 460 15.02 3.35 0.96
CA VAL A 460 15.60 3.77 2.26
C VAL A 460 15.87 2.55 3.15
N TYR A 461 14.89 1.65 3.29
CA TYR A 461 15.05 0.44 4.09
C TYR A 461 16.14 -0.49 3.55
N ILE A 462 16.20 -0.70 2.23
CA ILE A 462 17.25 -1.47 1.57
C ILE A 462 18.63 -0.85 1.83
N ALA A 463 18.75 0.48 1.79
CA ALA A 463 20.00 1.14 2.07
C ALA A 463 20.47 0.97 3.52
N ARG A 464 19.55 1.02 4.48
CA ARG A 464 19.87 0.71 5.88
C ARG A 464 20.34 -0.73 6.04
N LEU A 465 19.66 -1.68 5.41
CA LEU A 465 20.10 -3.08 5.40
C LEU A 465 21.48 -3.24 4.77
N ARG A 466 21.75 -2.57 3.63
CA ARG A 466 23.09 -2.54 3.01
C ARG A 466 24.18 -2.00 3.91
N ARG A 467 23.88 -0.98 4.71
CA ARG A 467 24.86 -0.42 5.66
C ARG A 467 25.25 -1.46 6.71
N ARG A 468 24.29 -2.27 7.15
CA ARG A 468 24.53 -3.30 8.18
C ARG A 468 25.14 -4.56 7.61
N LEU A 469 24.70 -4.99 6.42
CA LEU A 469 25.06 -6.28 5.82
C LEU A 469 26.22 -6.18 4.82
N GLY A 470 26.42 -5.03 4.18
CA GLY A 470 27.32 -4.90 3.02
C GLY A 470 26.54 -4.72 1.72
N ARG A 471 27.12 -3.95 0.80
CA ARG A 471 26.50 -3.64 -0.51
C ARG A 471 26.60 -4.80 -1.51
N ASP A 472 27.59 -5.66 -1.31
CA ASP A 472 27.86 -6.91 -1.99
C ASP A 472 26.86 -8.02 -1.60
N VAL A 473 26.38 -7.99 -0.35
CA VAL A 473 25.39 -8.94 0.17
C VAL A 473 23.98 -8.63 -0.32
N LEU A 474 23.56 -7.35 -0.33
CA LEU A 474 22.22 -6.95 -0.77
C LEU A 474 22.28 -6.15 -2.07
N VAL A 475 22.05 -6.81 -3.20
CA VAL A 475 22.20 -6.24 -4.55
C VAL A 475 20.87 -5.80 -5.15
N THR A 476 20.89 -4.75 -5.97
CA THR A 476 19.74 -4.34 -6.78
C THR A 476 19.84 -5.06 -8.12
N LYS A 477 18.82 -5.85 -8.45
CA LYS A 477 18.66 -6.50 -9.75
C LYS A 477 17.24 -6.24 -10.25
N PRO A 478 17.05 -5.52 -11.38
CA PRO A 478 15.70 -5.26 -11.88
C PRO A 478 14.89 -6.57 -12.02
N PRO A 479 13.62 -6.60 -11.59
CA PRO A 479 12.77 -5.49 -11.12
C PRO A 479 12.81 -5.22 -9.59
N GLY A 480 13.81 -5.70 -8.84
CA GLY A 480 13.85 -5.52 -7.39
C GLY A 480 15.22 -5.75 -6.74
N TYR A 481 15.24 -6.56 -5.67
CA TYR A 481 16.41 -6.76 -4.81
C TYR A 481 16.67 -8.23 -4.56
N MET A 482 17.93 -8.59 -4.34
CA MET A 482 18.35 -9.96 -4.08
C MET A 482 19.39 -9.96 -2.98
N ILE A 483 19.28 -10.89 -2.04
CA ILE A 483 20.31 -11.15 -1.05
C ILE A 483 21.18 -12.32 -1.49
N LEU A 484 22.50 -12.11 -1.49
CA LEU A 484 23.52 -13.08 -1.82
C LEU A 484 24.13 -13.61 -0.53
N LEU A 485 24.02 -14.92 -0.34
CA LEU A 485 24.44 -15.60 0.88
C LEU A 485 25.55 -16.60 0.57
N ALA A 486 26.52 -16.70 1.46
CA ALA A 486 27.49 -17.78 1.42
C ALA A 486 26.79 -19.12 1.75
N PRO A 487 27.24 -20.26 1.20
CA PRO A 487 26.70 -21.58 1.57
C PRO A 487 26.73 -21.79 3.08
N GLY A 488 25.65 -22.37 3.63
CA GLY A 488 25.52 -22.62 5.07
C GLY A 488 25.37 -21.40 5.98
N SER A 489 25.29 -20.18 5.43
CA SER A 489 25.13 -18.94 6.23
C SER A 489 23.70 -18.68 6.71
N LEU A 490 22.70 -19.38 6.19
CA LEU A 490 21.29 -19.28 6.59
C LEU A 490 20.85 -20.61 7.22
N ASP A 491 20.28 -20.55 8.42
CA ASP A 491 19.74 -21.72 9.13
C ASP A 491 18.71 -22.51 8.31
N LEU A 492 17.81 -21.83 7.60
CA LEU A 492 16.82 -22.45 6.72
C LEU A 492 17.47 -23.27 5.60
N HIS A 493 18.48 -22.72 4.91
CA HIS A 493 19.20 -23.45 3.87
C HIS A 493 19.96 -24.64 4.47
N ARG A 494 20.59 -24.46 5.64
CA ARG A 494 21.31 -25.53 6.32
C ARG A 494 20.38 -26.66 6.77
N ALA A 495 19.19 -26.34 7.29
CA ALA A 495 18.18 -27.32 7.64
C ALA A 495 17.72 -28.12 6.42
N GLN A 496 17.50 -27.43 5.29
CA GLN A 496 17.11 -28.08 4.03
C GLN A 496 18.23 -28.98 3.48
N GLU A 497 19.48 -28.52 3.50
CA GLU A 497 20.64 -29.33 3.08
C GLU A 497 20.82 -30.60 3.93
N LEU A 498 20.62 -30.49 5.25
CA LEU A 498 20.65 -31.63 6.18
C LEU A 498 19.50 -32.61 5.90
N ALA A 499 18.27 -32.11 5.73
CA ALA A 499 17.12 -32.93 5.38
C ALA A 499 17.31 -33.66 4.03
N ASP A 500 17.81 -32.97 3.01
CA ASP A 500 18.08 -33.58 1.70
C ASP A 500 19.18 -34.64 1.79
N THR A 501 20.18 -34.42 2.65
CA THR A 501 21.24 -35.40 2.90
C THR A 501 20.73 -36.62 3.66
N ALA A 502 19.81 -36.43 4.62
CA ALA A 502 19.12 -37.53 5.29
C ALA A 502 18.37 -38.39 4.27
N MET A 503 17.56 -37.77 3.41
CA MET A 503 16.77 -38.48 2.39
C MET A 503 17.64 -39.25 1.39
N ARG A 504 18.79 -38.68 0.98
CA ARG A 504 19.76 -39.37 0.11
C ARG A 504 20.42 -40.58 0.78
N SER A 505 20.44 -40.65 2.11
CA SER A 505 21.10 -41.73 2.86
C SER A 505 20.19 -42.96 3.08
N LEU A 506 18.88 -42.81 2.91
CA LEU A 506 17.89 -43.88 3.12
C LEU A 506 18.03 -45.08 2.15
N PRO A 507 18.25 -44.88 0.82
CA PRO A 507 18.37 -46.01 -0.11
C PRO A 507 19.56 -46.94 0.19
N ASP A 508 20.63 -46.40 0.77
CA ASP A 508 21.85 -47.14 1.12
C ASP A 508 21.74 -47.86 2.48
N ARG A 509 20.53 -47.95 3.06
CA ARG A 509 20.26 -48.52 4.40
C ARG A 509 21.02 -47.84 5.54
N ARG A 510 21.37 -46.55 5.38
CA ARG A 510 22.05 -45.76 6.42
C ARG A 510 21.05 -45.00 7.27
N THR A 511 20.12 -45.74 7.87
CA THR A 511 19.01 -45.19 8.66
C THR A 511 19.50 -44.38 9.86
N GLU A 512 20.58 -44.80 10.52
CA GLU A 512 21.20 -44.05 11.63
C GLU A 512 21.80 -42.71 11.18
N GLU A 513 22.51 -42.69 10.05
CA GLU A 513 23.06 -41.45 9.48
C GLU A 513 21.94 -40.49 9.08
N ALA A 514 20.88 -41.01 8.44
CA ALA A 514 19.72 -40.22 8.07
C ALA A 514 19.03 -39.60 9.30
N ARG A 515 18.84 -40.38 10.38
CA ARG A 515 18.30 -39.86 11.64
C ARG A 515 19.15 -38.74 12.20
N GLU A 516 20.47 -38.91 12.23
CA GLU A 516 21.39 -37.91 12.79
C GLU A 516 21.34 -36.59 12.01
N PHE A 517 21.25 -36.65 10.68
CA PHE A 517 21.05 -35.44 9.87
C PHE A 517 19.70 -34.76 10.15
N LEU A 518 18.62 -35.51 10.35
CA LEU A 518 17.32 -34.95 10.74
C LEU A 518 17.34 -34.32 12.13
N ASN A 519 18.04 -34.92 13.09
CA ASN A 519 18.26 -34.33 14.43
C ASN A 519 18.97 -32.98 14.33
N GLN A 520 20.05 -32.93 13.54
CA GLN A 520 20.80 -31.70 13.30
C GLN A 520 19.94 -30.63 12.59
N ALA A 521 19.09 -31.04 11.65
CA ALA A 521 18.15 -30.12 10.99
C ALA A 521 17.16 -29.55 12.02
N LEU A 522 16.47 -30.41 12.76
CA LEU A 522 15.46 -30.01 13.76
C LEU A 522 16.04 -29.11 14.86
N ALA A 523 17.31 -29.30 15.25
CA ALA A 523 18.01 -28.47 16.23
C ALA A 523 18.22 -27.00 15.77
N LEU A 524 18.06 -26.69 14.48
CA LEU A 524 18.16 -25.32 13.97
C LEU A 524 16.91 -24.48 14.27
N TRP A 525 15.77 -25.12 14.56
CA TRP A 525 14.55 -24.43 15.02
C TRP A 525 14.71 -24.01 16.48
N ARG A 526 14.89 -22.71 16.70
CA ARG A 526 15.09 -22.07 18.01
C ARG A 526 13.85 -21.30 18.44
N GLY A 527 12.73 -21.99 18.51
CA GLY A 527 11.42 -21.41 18.79
C GLY A 527 10.55 -21.28 17.55
N ASP A 528 9.68 -20.28 17.56
CA ASP A 528 8.71 -20.05 16.48
C ASP A 528 9.38 -19.35 15.29
N PRO A 529 9.24 -19.85 14.04
CA PRO A 529 9.84 -19.18 12.89
C PRO A 529 9.37 -17.73 12.76
N LEU A 530 10.30 -16.85 12.38
CA LEU A 530 10.03 -15.41 12.22
C LEU A 530 9.43 -14.79 13.50
N GLU A 531 9.96 -15.16 14.66
CA GLU A 531 9.42 -14.73 15.95
C GLU A 531 9.33 -13.19 16.04
N SER A 532 8.25 -12.68 16.64
CA SER A 532 7.99 -11.24 16.84
C SER A 532 7.79 -10.40 15.56
N LEU A 533 7.61 -11.03 14.39
CA LEU A 533 7.24 -10.34 13.15
C LEU A 533 5.72 -10.45 12.86
N PRO A 534 5.00 -9.32 12.77
CA PRO A 534 3.56 -9.29 12.54
C PRO A 534 3.24 -9.19 11.06
N GLY A 535 1.97 -9.40 10.75
CA GLY A 535 1.41 -9.15 9.43
C GLY A 535 1.25 -10.43 8.60
N PRO A 536 0.38 -10.38 7.57
CA PRO A 536 -0.11 -11.57 6.88
C PRO A 536 1.02 -12.37 6.22
N PHE A 537 2.01 -11.70 5.64
CA PHE A 537 3.18 -12.36 5.04
C PHE A 537 3.99 -13.17 6.07
N ALA A 538 4.26 -12.60 7.25
CA ALA A 538 5.04 -13.29 8.27
C ALA A 538 4.26 -14.46 8.89
N GLU A 539 2.95 -14.33 9.01
CA GLU A 539 2.06 -15.40 9.50
C GLU A 539 1.99 -16.57 8.52
N GLU A 540 1.82 -16.30 7.23
CA GLU A 540 1.79 -17.32 6.18
C GLU A 540 3.12 -18.11 6.11
N GLU A 541 4.25 -17.42 6.07
CA GLU A 541 5.56 -18.08 6.01
C GLU A 541 5.91 -18.80 7.30
N ARG A 542 5.46 -18.30 8.45
CA ARG A 542 5.62 -19.01 9.73
C ARG A 542 4.87 -20.33 9.72
N GLU A 543 3.64 -20.34 9.24
CA GLU A 543 2.84 -21.57 9.16
C GLU A 543 3.47 -22.59 8.21
N ARG A 544 3.92 -22.13 7.04
CA ARG A 544 4.67 -22.97 6.10
C ARG A 544 5.93 -23.58 6.72
N LEU A 545 6.71 -22.80 7.49
CA LEU A 545 7.92 -23.29 8.15
C LEU A 545 7.63 -24.20 9.33
N ARG A 546 6.50 -24.03 10.02
CA ARG A 546 6.02 -24.95 11.05
C ARG A 546 5.65 -26.29 10.44
N GLU A 547 4.85 -26.30 9.38
CA GLU A 547 4.46 -27.54 8.71
C GLU A 547 5.70 -28.30 8.22
N ARG A 548 6.68 -27.59 7.65
CA ARG A 548 7.96 -28.19 7.26
C ARG A 548 8.70 -28.83 8.43
N ARG A 549 8.72 -28.21 9.61
CA ARG A 549 9.32 -28.79 10.83
C ARG A 549 8.61 -30.08 11.23
N LEU A 550 7.28 -30.08 11.17
CA LEU A 550 6.45 -31.26 11.52
C LEU A 550 6.70 -32.42 10.55
N GLU A 551 6.86 -32.15 9.25
CA GLU A 551 7.24 -33.18 8.26
C GLU A 551 8.59 -33.84 8.59
N LEU A 552 9.60 -33.03 8.92
CA LEU A 552 10.93 -33.54 9.30
C LEU A 552 10.87 -34.34 10.60
N LEU A 553 10.07 -33.89 11.56
CA LEU A 553 9.86 -34.58 12.83
C LEU A 553 9.16 -35.93 12.64
N ALA A 554 8.12 -35.99 11.80
CA ALA A 554 7.44 -37.23 11.46
C ALA A 554 8.40 -38.23 10.80
N THR A 555 9.20 -37.76 9.84
CA THR A 555 10.21 -38.61 9.17
C THR A 555 11.23 -39.13 10.19
N ARG A 556 11.73 -38.28 11.09
CA ARG A 556 12.66 -38.69 12.14
C ARG A 556 12.06 -39.76 13.06
N LEU A 557 10.81 -39.60 13.47
CA LEU A 557 10.07 -40.56 14.29
C LEU A 557 9.84 -41.89 13.57
N GLU A 558 9.59 -41.88 12.26
CA GLU A 558 9.53 -43.11 11.45
C GLU A 558 10.85 -43.86 11.48
N LEU A 559 11.98 -43.16 11.32
CA LEU A 559 13.31 -43.77 11.42
C LEU A 559 13.60 -44.28 12.83
N ASP A 560 13.17 -43.58 13.89
CA ASP A 560 13.27 -44.08 15.26
C ASP A 560 12.53 -45.41 15.42
N LEU A 561 11.33 -45.52 14.84
CA LEU A 561 10.56 -46.77 14.84
C LEU A 561 11.18 -47.88 13.99
N GLU A 562 11.92 -47.55 12.93
CA GLU A 562 12.67 -48.54 12.13
C GLU A 562 13.92 -49.04 12.84
N LEU A 563 14.58 -48.18 13.60
CA LEU A 563 15.78 -48.50 14.39
C LEU A 563 15.45 -49.26 15.69
N GLY A 564 14.17 -49.49 15.99
CA GLY A 564 13.72 -50.19 17.19
C GLY A 564 13.67 -49.32 18.45
N GLU A 565 13.79 -47.99 18.32
CA GLU A 565 13.75 -47.02 19.42
C GLU A 565 12.29 -46.71 19.83
N HIS A 566 11.45 -47.74 19.94
CA HIS A 566 10.00 -47.60 20.06
C HIS A 566 9.56 -46.85 21.33
N GLU A 567 10.18 -47.11 22.48
CA GLU A 567 9.81 -46.47 23.75
C GLU A 567 10.07 -44.95 23.74
N LYS A 568 11.18 -44.52 23.14
CA LYS A 568 11.48 -43.08 23.00
C LYS A 568 10.50 -42.41 22.06
N ALA A 569 10.25 -43.03 20.90
CA ALA A 569 9.29 -42.52 19.94
C ALA A 569 7.86 -42.47 20.52
N LEU A 570 7.47 -43.47 21.31
CA LEU A 570 6.16 -43.54 21.96
C LEU A 570 5.95 -42.42 22.97
N ALA A 571 6.95 -42.10 23.80
CA ALA A 571 6.87 -40.99 24.74
C ALA A 571 6.64 -39.65 24.01
N GLU A 572 7.44 -39.36 22.98
CA GLU A 572 7.33 -38.12 22.21
C GLU A 572 6.04 -38.05 21.38
N LEU A 573 5.63 -39.15 20.75
CA LEU A 573 4.37 -39.23 20.00
C LEU A 573 3.14 -39.04 20.90
N THR A 574 3.21 -39.48 22.15
CA THR A 574 2.14 -39.26 23.13
C THR A 574 1.99 -37.78 23.46
N GLU A 575 3.10 -37.07 23.68
CA GLU A 575 3.10 -35.61 23.90
C GLU A 575 2.58 -34.86 22.66
N LEU A 576 3.10 -35.16 21.47
CA LEU A 576 2.68 -34.51 20.22
C LEU A 576 1.20 -34.74 19.89
N THR A 577 0.68 -35.95 20.16
CA THR A 577 -0.75 -36.25 19.93
C THR A 577 -1.65 -35.56 20.95
N ALA A 578 -1.15 -35.29 22.16
CA ALA A 578 -1.87 -34.51 23.16
C ALA A 578 -1.88 -33.01 22.82
N GLU A 579 -0.78 -32.49 22.26
CA GLU A 579 -0.66 -31.10 21.82
C GLU A 579 -1.49 -30.78 20.58
N ASP A 580 -1.48 -31.66 19.56
CA ASP A 580 -2.28 -31.52 18.34
C ASP A 580 -3.08 -32.79 18.05
N PRO A 581 -4.24 -32.97 18.72
CA PRO A 581 -5.07 -34.15 18.51
C PRO A 581 -5.60 -34.25 17.09
N GLN A 582 -5.78 -33.16 16.34
CA GLN A 582 -6.43 -33.22 15.02
C GLN A 582 -5.50 -33.74 13.93
N ARG A 583 -4.18 -33.74 14.18
CA ARG A 583 -3.20 -34.20 13.21
C ARG A 583 -3.14 -35.71 13.12
N GLN A 584 -3.68 -36.22 12.01
CA GLN A 584 -3.75 -37.65 11.72
C GLN A 584 -2.38 -38.34 11.75
N ARG A 585 -1.32 -37.67 11.28
CA ARG A 585 0.02 -38.28 11.18
C ARG A 585 0.58 -38.71 12.54
N TRP A 586 0.37 -37.94 13.61
CA TRP A 586 0.83 -38.31 14.95
C TRP A 586 0.14 -39.56 15.48
N ARG A 587 -1.18 -39.66 15.26
CA ARG A 587 -1.96 -40.84 15.64
C ARG A 587 -1.51 -42.08 14.89
N GLU A 588 -1.26 -41.98 13.59
CA GLU A 588 -0.75 -43.09 12.78
C GLU A 588 0.58 -43.63 13.32
N LEU A 589 1.52 -42.73 13.60
CA LEU A 589 2.82 -43.11 14.15
C LEU A 589 2.71 -43.64 15.57
N LEU A 590 1.83 -43.09 16.41
CA LEU A 590 1.58 -43.57 17.77
C LEU A 590 0.99 -44.99 17.76
N MET A 591 0.00 -45.25 16.91
CA MET A 591 -0.56 -46.60 16.73
C MET A 591 0.50 -47.59 16.26
N LEU A 592 1.36 -47.18 15.32
CA LEU A 592 2.47 -48.01 14.84
C LEU A 592 3.49 -48.30 15.95
N ALA A 593 3.84 -47.29 16.76
CA ALA A 593 4.74 -47.42 17.90
C ALA A 593 4.19 -48.39 18.96
N LEU A 594 2.91 -48.24 19.33
CA LEU A 594 2.22 -49.12 20.28
C LEU A 594 2.17 -50.57 19.76
N HIS A 595 1.85 -50.75 18.48
CA HIS A 595 1.82 -52.06 17.85
C HIS A 595 3.21 -52.73 17.85
N ARG A 596 4.26 -52.00 17.43
CA ARG A 596 5.66 -52.50 17.41
C ARG A 596 6.24 -52.75 18.79
N SER A 597 5.67 -52.13 19.83
CA SER A 597 6.03 -52.35 21.24
C SER A 597 5.23 -53.49 21.91
N GLY A 598 4.34 -54.17 21.17
CA GLY A 598 3.51 -55.26 21.69
C GLY A 598 2.26 -54.82 22.48
N ARG A 599 1.95 -53.51 22.50
CA ARG A 599 0.79 -52.91 23.20
C ARG A 599 -0.42 -52.81 22.26
N GLN A 600 -0.86 -53.95 21.74
CA GLN A 600 -1.91 -54.02 20.71
C GLN A 600 -3.26 -53.45 21.16
N ASP A 601 -3.66 -53.69 22.40
CA ASP A 601 -4.94 -53.19 22.94
C ASP A 601 -4.98 -51.66 22.94
N GLU A 602 -3.88 -51.02 23.33
CA GLU A 602 -3.78 -49.57 23.33
C GLU A 602 -3.72 -48.97 21.92
N ALA A 603 -3.12 -49.68 20.96
CA ALA A 603 -3.16 -49.26 19.55
C ALA A 603 -4.59 -49.27 18.99
N LEU A 604 -5.40 -50.27 19.37
CA LEU A 604 -6.82 -50.34 19.00
C LEU A 604 -7.64 -49.22 19.67
N ASP A 605 -7.37 -48.94 20.95
CA ASP A 605 -8.04 -47.85 21.65
C ASP A 605 -7.75 -46.48 20.99
N GLN A 606 -6.52 -46.26 20.51
CA GLN A 606 -6.16 -45.05 19.74
C GLN A 606 -6.87 -44.98 18.39
N TYR A 607 -7.01 -46.10 17.68
CA TYR A 607 -7.77 -46.17 16.43
C TYR A 607 -9.25 -45.81 16.65
N GLU A 608 -9.86 -46.34 17.71
CA GLU A 608 -11.25 -46.04 18.06
C GLU A 608 -11.44 -44.58 18.46
N ALA A 609 -10.48 -43.99 19.18
CA ALA A 609 -10.49 -42.57 19.52
C ALA A 609 -10.37 -41.68 18.27
N ALA A 610 -9.53 -42.06 17.31
CA ALA A 610 -9.40 -41.36 16.02
C ALA A 610 -10.69 -41.44 15.20
N ARG A 611 -11.30 -42.64 15.14
CA ARG A 611 -12.56 -42.85 14.43
C ARG A 611 -13.70 -41.99 14.99
N ARG A 612 -13.81 -41.88 16.33
CA ARG A 612 -14.81 -41.03 16.98
C ARG A 612 -14.63 -39.56 16.62
N ILE A 613 -13.40 -39.04 16.70
CA ILE A 613 -13.11 -37.63 16.40
C ILE A 613 -13.38 -37.28 14.92
N LEU A 614 -13.08 -38.20 14.00
CA LEU A 614 -13.42 -38.02 12.58
C LEU A 614 -14.93 -38.08 12.33
N ALA A 615 -15.65 -38.98 13.00
CA ALA A 615 -17.11 -39.06 12.92
C ALA A 615 -17.77 -37.78 13.44
N ASP A 616 -17.29 -37.25 14.57
CA ASP A 616 -17.76 -36.00 15.17
C ASP A 616 -17.48 -34.79 14.26
N ALA A 617 -16.31 -34.74 13.61
CA ALA A 617 -15.91 -33.64 12.72
C ALA A 617 -16.67 -33.62 11.37
N LEU A 618 -17.10 -34.78 10.89
CA LEU A 618 -17.84 -34.92 9.63
C LEU A 618 -19.37 -34.75 9.79
N GLY A 619 -19.87 -34.59 11.02
CA GLY A 619 -21.30 -34.41 11.29
C GLY A 619 -22.15 -35.65 11.02
N ASP A 620 -21.54 -36.80 10.73
CA ASP A 620 -22.23 -38.06 10.47
C ASP A 620 -22.56 -38.74 11.79
N GLY A 621 -23.72 -38.36 12.35
CA GLY A 621 -24.38 -39.13 13.39
C GLY A 621 -24.72 -40.54 12.90
N THR A 622 -23.79 -41.47 13.03
CA THR A 622 -24.08 -42.91 12.95
C THR A 622 -23.57 -43.60 14.19
N ASP A 623 -24.45 -43.66 15.20
CA ASP A 623 -24.39 -44.61 16.30
C ASP A 623 -24.47 -46.07 15.78
N ALA A 624 -23.40 -46.58 15.18
CA ALA A 624 -23.16 -48.01 14.97
C ALA A 624 -21.73 -48.25 14.45
N PRO A 625 -20.77 -48.48 15.36
CA PRO A 625 -20.16 -49.83 15.39
C PRO A 625 -19.65 -50.26 16.78
N SER A 626 -19.97 -49.55 17.87
CA SER A 626 -19.45 -49.89 19.22
C SER A 626 -19.96 -51.24 19.76
N ARG A 627 -21.11 -51.74 19.27
CA ARG A 627 -21.69 -53.02 19.71
C ARG A 627 -21.01 -54.25 19.11
N ASP A 628 -20.34 -54.11 17.96
CA ASP A 628 -19.70 -55.25 17.28
C ASP A 628 -18.30 -55.54 17.88
N LEU A 629 -17.65 -54.50 18.42
CA LEU A 629 -16.36 -54.63 19.10
C LEU A 629 -16.51 -55.10 20.57
N GLU A 630 -17.55 -54.70 21.30
CA GLU A 630 -17.89 -55.32 22.59
C GLU A 630 -18.29 -56.79 22.46
N ARG A 631 -18.91 -57.18 21.34
CA ARG A 631 -19.23 -58.58 21.03
C ARG A 631 -17.96 -59.38 20.74
N ARG A 632 -17.01 -58.84 19.97
CA ARG A 632 -15.71 -59.49 19.68
C ARG A 632 -14.77 -59.55 20.89
N LYS A 633 -14.70 -58.51 21.74
CA LYS A 633 -13.95 -58.53 23.01
C LYS A 633 -14.53 -59.52 24.03
N ARG A 634 -15.79 -59.97 23.89
CA ARG A 634 -16.39 -61.04 24.71
C ARG A 634 -16.21 -62.45 24.15
N GLU A 635 -15.97 -62.59 22.85
CA GLU A 635 -15.80 -63.90 22.19
C GLU A 635 -14.34 -64.41 22.22
N ASP A 636 -13.35 -63.54 22.45
CA ASP A 636 -11.91 -63.88 22.50
C ASP A 636 -11.29 -63.88 23.92
N ARG A 637 -12.08 -64.06 24.98
CA ARG A 637 -11.53 -64.38 26.32
C ARG A 637 -11.46 -65.90 26.52
N PRO A 638 -10.27 -66.51 26.70
CA PRO A 638 -10.16 -67.90 27.14
C PRO A 638 -10.67 -68.09 28.58
#